data_AF-A0A3B8WG70-F1
#
_entry.id   AF-A0A3B8WG70-F1
#
_cell.length_a   1.000
_cell.length_b   1.000
_cell.length_c   1.000
_cell.angle_alpha   90.00
_cell.angle_beta   90.00
_cell.angle_gamma   90.00
#
_symmetry.space_group_name_H-M   'P 1'
#
loop_
_entity.id
_entity.type
_entity.pdbx_description
1 polymer ?
#
loop_
_entity_poly.entity_id
_entity_poly.type
_entity_poly.pdbx_seq_one_letter_code
_entity_poly.pdbx_strand_id
1 'polypeptide(L)'
;QTLVLAPGLELNWSAIDGLESALGSNGVTSNYRQGMAQYTWQTVQALKKGRALFSQPPMPIKCAGAPQKAMYLSSDHWRRNGVLGQLDIQFHSAGAVLFGVPAYVPALQEYIDKYGIQVNFQSNLV
;
A
#
# COMPACT_ATOMS: atom_id res chain seq x y z
N GLN A 1 10.58 -42.22 2.69
CA GLN A 1 9.58 -41.36 2.01
C GLN A 1 9.66 -39.99 2.64
N THR A 2 9.60 -38.91 1.86
CA THR A 2 9.75 -37.53 2.35
C THR A 2 8.62 -36.65 1.82
N LEU A 3 8.09 -35.75 2.66
CA LEU A 3 7.09 -34.75 2.30
C LEU A 3 7.69 -33.34 2.46
N VAL A 4 7.53 -32.49 1.45
CA VAL A 4 7.91 -31.07 1.48
C VAL A 4 6.64 -30.22 1.45
N LEU A 5 6.49 -29.30 2.41
CA LEU A 5 5.34 -28.40 2.51
C LEU A 5 5.73 -26.98 2.09
N ALA A 6 5.01 -26.44 1.10
CA ALA A 6 5.17 -25.06 0.64
C ALA A 6 3.81 -24.40 0.29
N PRO A 7 2.82 -24.38 1.21
CA PRO A 7 1.46 -23.90 0.91
C PRO A 7 1.36 -22.37 0.74
N GLY A 8 2.38 -21.62 1.18
CA GLY A 8 2.38 -20.16 1.12
C GLY A 8 1.53 -19.50 2.21
N LEU A 9 1.03 -18.30 1.90
CA LEU A 9 0.14 -17.53 2.78
C LEU A 9 -1.23 -17.36 2.11
N GLU A 10 -2.27 -17.31 2.93
CA GLU A 10 -3.64 -17.00 2.53
C GLU A 10 -3.92 -15.49 2.62
N LEU A 11 -4.76 -14.98 1.73
CA LEU A 11 -5.24 -13.61 1.76
C LEU A 11 -6.66 -13.61 2.33
N ASN A 12 -6.80 -13.13 3.57
CA ASN A 12 -8.08 -13.11 4.27
C ASN A 12 -8.81 -11.77 4.05
N TRP A 13 -9.49 -11.62 2.91
CA TRP A 13 -10.20 -10.38 2.55
C TRP A 13 -11.43 -10.12 3.42
N SER A 14 -12.08 -11.18 3.90
CA SER A 14 -13.28 -11.11 4.74
C SER A 14 -12.99 -10.68 6.18
N ALA A 15 -11.72 -10.56 6.57
CA ALA A 15 -11.32 -9.99 7.85
C ALA A 15 -11.55 -8.47 7.95
N ILE A 16 -11.83 -7.81 6.82
CA ILE A 16 -12.16 -6.38 6.76
C ILE A 16 -13.58 -6.26 6.21
N ASP A 17 -14.48 -5.69 7.01
CA ASP A 17 -15.90 -5.63 6.66
C ASP A 17 -16.12 -4.83 5.36
N GLY A 18 -16.79 -5.46 4.40
CA GLY A 18 -17.10 -4.87 3.09
C GLY A 18 -15.95 -4.78 2.09
N LEU A 19 -14.72 -5.20 2.45
CA LEU A 19 -13.56 -5.10 1.56
C LEU A 19 -13.72 -5.94 0.30
N GLU A 20 -14.14 -7.21 0.45
CA GLU A 20 -14.23 -8.14 -0.68
C GLU A 20 -15.19 -7.65 -1.78
N SER A 21 -16.33 -7.07 -1.37
CA SER A 21 -17.31 -6.49 -2.29
C SER A 21 -16.86 -5.16 -2.90
N ALA A 22 -16.01 -4.39 -2.20
CA ALA A 22 -15.53 -3.10 -2.69
C ALA A 22 -14.37 -3.24 -3.69
N LEU A 23 -13.52 -4.27 -3.53
CA LEU A 23 -12.34 -4.49 -4.38
C LEU A 23 -12.68 -4.51 -5.87
N GLY A 24 -12.00 -3.66 -6.65
CA GLY A 24 -12.23 -3.50 -8.09
C GLY A 24 -13.25 -2.41 -8.43
N SER A 25 -13.79 -1.71 -7.43
CA SER A 25 -14.75 -0.63 -7.61
C SER A 25 -14.44 0.55 -6.67
N ASN A 26 -14.97 1.73 -6.97
CA ASN A 26 -14.89 2.91 -6.10
C ASN A 26 -13.47 3.32 -5.65
N GLY A 27 -12.44 2.97 -6.43
CA GLY A 27 -11.04 3.25 -6.08
C GLY A 27 -10.43 2.31 -5.05
N VAL A 28 -11.13 1.23 -4.66
CA VAL A 28 -10.63 0.23 -3.72
C VAL A 28 -9.95 -0.90 -4.49
N THR A 29 -8.66 -1.12 -4.22
CA THR A 29 -7.84 -2.07 -4.96
C THR A 29 -6.78 -2.71 -4.06
N SER A 30 -6.21 -3.84 -4.50
CA SER A 30 -5.04 -4.43 -3.86
C SER A 30 -4.18 -5.20 -4.86
N ASN A 31 -2.89 -4.85 -4.93
CA ASN A 31 -1.91 -5.56 -5.77
C ASN A 31 -1.64 -7.00 -5.29
N TYR A 32 -2.14 -7.39 -4.11
CA TYR A 32 -2.08 -8.77 -3.64
C TYR A 32 -3.14 -9.67 -4.27
N ARG A 33 -4.23 -9.12 -4.80
CA ARG A 33 -5.26 -9.86 -5.53
C ARG A 33 -4.87 -10.00 -6.99
N GLN A 34 -4.91 -11.23 -7.50
CA GLN A 34 -4.65 -11.50 -8.91
C GLN A 34 -5.59 -10.66 -9.81
N GLY A 35 -5.05 -10.12 -10.90
CA GLY A 35 -5.81 -9.31 -11.86
C GLY A 35 -6.04 -7.85 -11.46
N MET A 36 -5.74 -7.44 -10.22
CA MET A 36 -6.03 -6.07 -9.76
C MET A 36 -4.96 -5.04 -10.13
N ALA A 37 -3.78 -5.45 -10.58
CA ALA A 37 -2.70 -4.52 -10.92
C ALA A 37 -3.12 -3.46 -11.97
N GLN A 38 -3.90 -3.86 -12.97
CA GLN A 38 -4.42 -2.94 -13.98
C GLN A 38 -5.43 -1.95 -13.37
N TYR A 39 -6.32 -2.41 -12.50
CA TYR A 39 -7.28 -1.54 -11.84
C TYR A 39 -6.59 -0.56 -10.87
N THR A 40 -5.59 -1.03 -10.10
CA THR A 40 -4.74 -0.15 -9.28
C THR A 40 -4.13 0.96 -10.13
N TRP A 41 -3.58 0.60 -11.29
CA TRP A 41 -2.97 1.58 -12.18
C TRP A 41 -4.00 2.58 -12.72
N GLN A 42 -5.18 2.12 -13.13
CA GLN A 42 -6.28 3.00 -13.55
C GLN A 42 -6.69 3.97 -12.44
N THR A 43 -6.80 3.52 -11.18
CA THR A 43 -7.11 4.39 -10.04
C THR A 43 -6.02 5.45 -9.83
N VAL A 44 -4.74 5.08 -9.92
CA VAL A 44 -3.61 6.01 -9.81
C VAL A 44 -3.62 7.04 -10.93
N GLN A 45 -3.86 6.62 -12.17
CA GLN A 45 -3.94 7.52 -13.32
C GLN A 45 -5.12 8.49 -13.23
N ALA A 46 -6.27 8.02 -12.74
CA ALA A 46 -7.49 8.81 -12.65
C ALA A 46 -7.46 9.85 -11.51
N LEU A 47 -6.78 9.54 -10.40
CA LEU A 47 -6.70 10.45 -9.26
C LEU A 47 -5.80 11.65 -9.57
N LYS A 48 -6.38 12.85 -9.57
CA LYS A 48 -5.68 14.14 -9.78
C LYS A 48 -5.76 15.11 -8.60
N LYS A 49 -6.72 14.89 -7.70
CA LYS A 49 -6.93 15.66 -6.47
C LYS A 49 -7.64 14.80 -5.42
N GLY A 50 -7.51 15.14 -4.15
CA GLY A 50 -8.18 14.44 -3.05
C GLY A 50 -7.24 13.52 -2.27
N ARG A 51 -7.77 12.45 -1.68
CA ARG A 51 -7.04 11.60 -0.74
C ARG A 51 -6.69 10.25 -1.32
N ALA A 52 -5.44 9.82 -1.15
CA ALA A 52 -4.96 8.48 -1.47
C ALA A 52 -4.53 7.76 -0.19
N LEU A 53 -5.20 6.66 0.14
CA LEU A 53 -4.89 5.84 1.32
C LEU A 53 -4.17 4.57 0.88
N PHE A 54 -3.03 4.31 1.52
CA PHE A 54 -2.29 3.06 1.40
C PHE A 54 -2.23 2.40 2.78
N SER A 55 -2.48 1.10 2.86
CA SER A 55 -2.50 0.38 4.13
C SER A 55 -1.52 -0.80 4.14
N GLN A 56 -0.96 -1.07 5.32
CA GLN A 56 -0.15 -2.26 5.61
C GLN A 56 -0.72 -2.96 6.86
N PRO A 57 -1.24 -4.19 6.72
CA PRO A 57 -1.75 -4.97 7.86
C PRO A 57 -0.62 -5.42 8.80
N PRO A 58 -0.95 -5.94 9.99
CA PRO A 58 0.03 -6.56 10.87
C PRO A 58 0.70 -7.78 10.22
N MET A 59 1.87 -8.16 10.73
CA MET A 59 2.53 -9.40 10.34
C MET A 59 1.68 -10.62 10.77
N PRO A 60 1.69 -11.73 10.00
CA PRO A 60 2.51 -11.98 8.82
C PRO A 60 1.92 -11.42 7.51
N ILE A 61 2.78 -10.90 6.63
CA ILE A 61 2.46 -10.50 5.25
C ILE A 61 3.59 -10.93 4.30
N LYS A 62 3.25 -11.37 3.08
CA LYS A 62 4.27 -11.59 2.03
C LYS A 62 4.77 -10.24 1.50
N CYS A 63 6.10 -10.08 1.42
CA CYS A 63 6.74 -8.87 0.92
C CYS A 63 6.23 -7.59 1.61
N ALA A 64 6.55 -7.39 2.90
CA ALA A 64 6.08 -6.26 3.71
C ALA A 64 6.36 -4.86 3.10
N GLY A 65 7.32 -4.74 2.18
CA GLY A 65 7.58 -3.48 1.46
C GLY A 65 6.62 -3.20 0.29
N ALA A 66 5.79 -4.14 -0.16
CA ALA A 66 4.93 -3.95 -1.34
C ALA A 66 3.88 -2.83 -1.19
N PRO A 67 3.21 -2.64 -0.03
CA PRO A 67 2.32 -1.50 0.19
C PRO A 67 3.02 -0.15 -0.03
N GLN A 68 4.25 -0.01 0.50
CA GLN A 68 5.05 1.20 0.31
C GLN A 68 5.49 1.38 -1.14
N LYS A 69 5.88 0.31 -1.83
CA LYS A 69 6.25 0.38 -3.25
C LYS A 69 5.11 0.93 -4.11
N ALA A 70 3.88 0.46 -3.89
CA ALA A 70 2.71 0.97 -4.59
C ALA A 70 2.49 2.47 -4.32
N MET A 71 2.66 2.89 -3.06
CA MET A 71 2.59 4.29 -2.66
C MET A 71 3.66 5.16 -3.33
N TYR A 72 4.94 4.77 -3.27
CA TYR A 72 6.04 5.54 -3.88
C TYR A 72 5.88 5.65 -5.40
N LEU A 73 5.49 4.57 -6.08
CA LEU A 73 5.25 4.57 -7.53
C LEU A 73 4.08 5.48 -7.92
N SER A 74 3.00 5.47 -7.13
CA SER A 74 1.84 6.36 -7.33
C SER A 74 2.23 7.82 -7.11
N SER A 75 2.96 8.09 -6.02
CA SER A 75 3.45 9.43 -5.68
C SER A 75 4.37 9.99 -6.75
N ASP A 76 5.28 9.17 -7.28
CA ASP A 76 6.16 9.58 -8.36
C ASP A 76 5.39 9.85 -9.66
N HIS A 77 4.36 9.06 -9.97
CA HIS A 77 3.47 9.34 -11.09
C HIS A 77 2.78 10.70 -10.93
N TRP A 78 2.16 10.97 -9.77
CA TRP A 78 1.50 12.25 -9.52
C TRP A 78 2.46 13.44 -9.54
N ARG A 79 3.69 13.25 -9.05
CA ARG A 79 4.77 14.25 -9.14
C ARG A 79 5.12 14.57 -10.58
N ARG A 80 5.38 13.55 -11.41
CA ARG A 80 5.71 13.72 -12.84
C ARG A 80 4.59 14.40 -13.64
N ASN A 81 3.35 14.25 -13.19
CA ASN A 81 2.18 14.87 -13.80
C ASN A 81 1.80 16.22 -13.18
N GLY A 82 2.58 16.75 -12.24
CA GLY A 82 2.35 18.07 -11.64
C GLY A 82 1.12 18.17 -10.73
N VAL A 83 0.55 17.04 -10.28
CA VAL A 83 -0.66 17.01 -9.44
C VAL A 83 -0.42 16.58 -8.00
N LEU A 84 0.83 16.24 -7.64
CA LEU A 84 1.18 15.77 -6.29
C LEU A 84 0.69 16.73 -5.19
N GLY A 85 0.86 18.04 -5.36
CA GLY A 85 0.44 19.03 -4.37
C GLY A 85 -1.09 19.18 -4.20
N GLN A 86 -1.89 18.51 -5.03
CA GLN A 86 -3.35 18.44 -4.89
C GLN A 86 -3.81 17.19 -4.13
N LEU A 87 -2.88 16.35 -3.69
CA LEU A 87 -3.16 15.07 -3.05
C LEU A 87 -2.77 15.05 -1.58
N ASP A 88 -3.66 14.50 -0.78
CA ASP A 88 -3.41 14.07 0.60
C ASP A 88 -3.07 12.58 0.57
N ILE A 89 -1.78 12.25 0.68
CA ILE A 89 -1.29 10.88 0.59
C ILE A 89 -1.00 10.37 2.00
N GLN A 90 -1.66 9.29 2.39
CA GLN A 90 -1.50 8.71 3.72
C GLN A 90 -1.12 7.24 3.66
N PHE A 91 -0.17 6.86 4.51
CA PHE A 91 0.26 5.49 4.72
C PHE A 91 -0.10 5.02 6.12
N HIS A 92 -1.04 4.09 6.22
CA HIS A 92 -1.49 3.50 7.47
C HIS A 92 -0.79 2.17 7.68
N SER A 93 0.15 2.12 8.62
CA SER A 93 0.88 0.90 8.97
C SER A 93 0.47 0.42 10.34
N ALA A 94 0.11 -0.86 10.46
CA ALA A 94 -0.11 -1.49 11.76
C ALA A 94 1.18 -1.57 12.61
N GLY A 95 2.36 -1.46 11.97
CA GLY A 95 3.65 -1.42 12.66
C GLY A 95 3.96 -0.09 13.34
N ALA A 96 4.95 -0.09 14.23
CA ALA A 96 5.44 1.10 14.92
C ALA A 96 6.62 1.80 14.21
N VAL A 97 7.13 1.21 13.12
CA VAL A 97 8.30 1.70 12.39
C VAL A 97 8.06 1.62 10.88
N LEU A 98 8.77 2.46 10.12
CA LEU A 98 8.65 2.51 8.66
C LEU A 98 9.17 1.24 7.99
N PHE A 99 10.26 0.67 8.49
CA PHE A 99 10.81 -0.58 7.98
C PHE A 99 11.54 -1.36 9.06
N GLY A 100 11.51 -2.69 8.98
CA GLY A 100 12.07 -3.56 10.03
C GLY A 100 13.60 -3.60 10.08
N VAL A 101 14.28 -3.08 9.07
CA VAL A 101 15.75 -3.02 9.02
C VAL A 101 16.19 -1.54 9.03
N PRO A 102 16.79 -1.05 10.14
CA PRO A 102 17.09 0.37 10.34
C PRO A 102 17.92 1.02 9.24
N ALA A 103 18.84 0.27 8.63
CA ALA A 103 19.71 0.77 7.57
C ALA A 103 18.97 1.32 6.33
N TYR A 104 17.73 0.87 6.08
CA TYR A 104 16.92 1.37 4.97
C TYR A 104 15.99 2.52 5.36
N VAL A 105 15.78 2.78 6.66
CA VAL A 105 14.84 3.80 7.13
C VAL A 105 15.21 5.20 6.65
N PRO A 106 16.48 5.66 6.70
CA PRO A 106 16.83 7.00 6.21
C PRO A 106 16.46 7.20 4.74
N ALA A 107 16.81 6.25 3.88
CA ALA A 107 16.49 6.33 2.45
C ALA A 107 14.97 6.31 2.19
N LEU A 108 14.21 5.50 2.92
CA LEU A 108 12.75 5.49 2.79
C LEU A 108 12.13 6.81 3.30
N GLN A 109 12.65 7.36 4.40
CA GLN A 109 12.19 8.62 4.96
C GLN A 109 12.40 9.78 3.98
N GLU A 110 13.53 9.83 3.25
CA GLU A 110 13.74 10.83 2.20
C GLU A 110 12.62 10.83 1.15
N TYR A 111 12.09 9.67 0.79
CA TYR A 111 10.96 9.56 -0.15
C TYR A 111 9.62 9.92 0.50
N ILE A 112 9.40 9.57 1.76
CA ILE A 112 8.24 10.02 2.53
C ILE A 112 8.17 11.55 2.52
N ASP A 113 9.29 12.21 2.87
CA ASP A 113 9.39 13.66 2.94
C ASP A 113 9.25 14.29 1.55
N LYS A 114 9.96 13.76 0.55
CA LYS A 114 9.92 14.22 -0.85
C LYS A 114 8.51 14.20 -1.45
N TYR A 115 7.70 13.20 -1.09
CA TYR A 115 6.35 13.06 -1.61
C TYR A 115 5.28 13.66 -0.69
N GLY A 116 5.65 14.19 0.47
CA GLY A 116 4.71 14.75 1.44
C GLY A 116 3.74 13.70 1.99
N ILE A 117 4.20 12.47 2.20
CA ILE A 117 3.37 11.36 2.65
C ILE A 117 3.18 11.45 4.17
N GLN A 118 1.92 11.45 4.62
CA GLN A 118 1.61 11.30 6.03
C GLN A 118 1.69 9.82 6.44
N VAL A 119 2.61 9.48 7.34
CA VAL A 119 2.73 8.12 7.87
C VAL A 119 1.99 8.03 9.22
N ASN A 120 1.03 7.13 9.28
CA ASN A 120 0.23 6.81 10.46
C ASN A 120 0.63 5.42 10.98
N PHE A 121 1.45 5.38 12.02
CA PHE A 121 1.86 4.14 12.69
C PHE A 121 0.77 3.62 13.63
N GLN A 122 0.83 2.32 13.92
CA GLN A 122 -0.15 1.62 14.76
C GLN A 122 -1.60 1.86 14.28
N SER A 123 -1.77 2.05 12.97
CA SER A 123 -3.04 2.28 12.31
C SER A 123 -3.35 1.07 11.44
N ASN A 124 -4.43 0.36 11.79
CA ASN A 124 -4.87 -0.81 11.04
C ASN A 124 -6.21 -0.54 10.35
N LEU A 125 -6.37 -1.05 9.13
CA LEU A 125 -7.67 -1.10 8.47
C LEU A 125 -8.46 -2.27 9.06
N VAL A 126 -9.68 -2.01 9.52
CA VAL A 126 -10.61 -2.97 10.12
C VAL A 126 -11.92 -2.98 9.35
#